data_AF-A0AA41AWW8-F1
#
_entry.id   AF-A0AA41AWW8-F1
#
_cell.length_a   1.000
_cell.length_b   1.000
_cell.length_c   1.000
_cell.angle_alpha   90.00
_cell.angle_beta   90.00
_cell.angle_gamma   90.00
#
_symmetry.space_group_name_H-M   'P 1'
#
loop_
_entity.id
_entity.type
_entity.pdbx_description
1 polymer ?
#
loop_
_entity_poly.entity_id
_entity_poly.type
_entity_poly.pdbx_seq_one_letter_code
_entity_poly.pdbx_strand_id
1 'polypeptide(L)'
;MTDRPSISTLTLEHRIPQDWTADPWAEVRPLIDGVDVLGEVHPEGMAPSCGGWRGPGENWPLAVTAVPRRVLISEPTCTVGCCGGLYVTMRREGGRVIWDAWENTSDINAVPAEVHFDAAQYEAELARAAADRGWEEPVDTVARLLEQILVDSGGFERWGCVLTGVRPRREEPDEPEELALPEGVDVEFSASPAPGTPACSYRYELPLVPDRSPREQARRLAARILADDPRRSAERGDQRVASDPSPRCVPVPRTGGGRLAP
;
A
#
# COMPACT_ATOMS: atom_id res chain seq x y z
N MET A 1 14.47 -33.28 27.53
CA MET A 1 15.28 -32.45 26.62
C MET A 1 14.31 -31.61 25.85
N THR A 2 14.15 -30.34 26.21
CA THR A 2 13.37 -29.39 25.42
C THR A 2 14.25 -29.00 24.25
N ASP A 3 13.91 -29.51 23.06
CA ASP A 3 14.59 -29.12 21.84
C ASP A 3 14.46 -27.61 21.70
N ARG A 4 15.59 -26.92 21.59
CA ARG A 4 15.59 -25.46 21.54
C ARG A 4 15.25 -25.12 20.10
N PRO A 5 14.13 -24.44 19.81
CA PRO A 5 13.75 -24.16 18.43
C PRO A 5 14.89 -23.41 17.74
N SER A 6 15.18 -23.79 16.50
CA SER A 6 16.17 -23.15 15.65
C SER A 6 15.83 -21.69 15.43
N ILE A 7 16.85 -20.84 15.38
CA ILE A 7 16.69 -19.43 15.04
C ILE A 7 16.87 -19.29 13.53
N SER A 8 15.85 -18.78 12.87
CA SER A 8 15.82 -18.45 11.45
C SER A 8 16.23 -17.00 11.22
N THR A 9 16.57 -16.68 9.98
CA THR A 9 16.86 -15.33 9.50
C THR A 9 15.71 -14.82 8.64
N LEU A 10 15.29 -13.58 8.86
CA LEU A 10 14.38 -12.87 7.96
C LEU A 10 15.19 -12.01 7.00
N THR A 11 14.79 -11.98 5.73
CA THR A 11 15.23 -10.99 4.75
C THR A 11 14.01 -10.45 4.03
N LEU A 12 13.88 -9.13 3.94
CA LEU A 12 12.82 -8.45 3.24
C LEU A 12 13.33 -7.96 1.89
N GLU A 13 12.80 -8.54 0.82
CA GLU A 13 13.17 -8.20 -0.54
C GLU A 13 12.09 -7.32 -1.17
N HIS A 14 12.49 -6.18 -1.74
CA HIS A 14 11.58 -5.36 -2.54
C HIS A 14 11.52 -5.93 -3.95
N ARG A 15 10.31 -6.23 -4.43
CA ARG A 15 10.08 -6.71 -5.79
C ARG A 15 8.99 -5.88 -6.46
N ILE A 16 9.31 -5.28 -7.60
CA ILE A 16 8.30 -4.63 -8.45
C ILE A 16 7.50 -5.75 -9.12
N PRO A 17 6.17 -5.86 -8.90
CA PRO A 17 5.35 -6.88 -9.54
C PRO A 17 5.43 -6.75 -11.07
N GLN A 18 5.48 -7.89 -11.76
CA GLN A 18 5.35 -7.89 -13.23
C GLN A 18 3.93 -7.52 -13.66
N ASP A 19 2.94 -7.91 -12.85
CA ASP A 19 1.54 -7.49 -12.97
C ASP A 19 1.26 -6.32 -12.00
N TRP A 20 1.70 -5.13 -12.39
CA TRP A 20 1.56 -3.91 -11.59
C TRP A 20 0.09 -3.39 -11.55
N THR A 21 -0.85 -4.04 -12.26
CA THR A 21 -2.27 -3.64 -12.26
C THR A 21 -2.91 -3.79 -10.88
N ALA A 22 -2.31 -4.60 -10.01
CA ALA A 22 -2.79 -4.87 -8.66
C ALA A 22 -2.21 -3.89 -7.61
N ASP A 23 -0.91 -3.56 -7.67
CA ASP A 23 -0.33 -2.40 -6.98
C ASP A 23 0.91 -1.92 -7.77
N PRO A 24 1.00 -0.63 -8.14
CA PRO A 24 2.13 -0.13 -8.91
C PRO A 24 3.41 0.06 -8.07
N TRP A 25 3.35 -0.12 -6.75
CA TRP A 25 4.49 -0.10 -5.84
C TRP A 25 5.15 -1.48 -5.70
N ALA A 26 6.41 -1.49 -5.26
CA ALA A 26 7.11 -2.73 -4.94
C ALA A 26 6.45 -3.46 -3.76
N GLU A 27 6.32 -4.78 -3.89
CA GLU A 27 6.01 -5.71 -2.82
C GLU A 27 7.20 -5.86 -1.88
N VAL A 28 6.94 -6.05 -0.59
CA VAL A 28 7.96 -6.39 0.42
C VAL A 28 7.84 -7.89 0.76
N ARG A 29 8.64 -8.72 0.08
CA ARG A 29 8.62 -10.17 0.18
C ARG A 29 9.45 -10.66 1.39
N PRO A 30 8.86 -11.40 2.34
CA PRO A 30 9.59 -12.02 3.44
C PRO A 30 10.23 -13.34 3.00
N LEU A 31 11.55 -13.37 2.99
CA LEU A 31 12.35 -14.57 2.81
C LEU A 31 12.77 -15.10 4.18
N ILE A 32 12.38 -16.33 4.51
CA ILE A 32 12.76 -17.01 5.76
C ILE A 32 13.86 -18.01 5.43
N ASP A 33 15.03 -17.83 6.02
CA ASP A 33 16.23 -18.62 5.71
C ASP A 33 16.56 -18.66 4.20
N GLY A 34 16.23 -17.57 3.50
CA GLY A 34 16.41 -17.42 2.05
C GLY A 34 15.29 -18.01 1.18
N VAL A 35 14.24 -18.59 1.78
CA VAL A 35 13.09 -19.17 1.07
C VAL A 35 11.95 -18.15 0.98
N ASP A 36 11.42 -17.92 -0.21
CA ASP A 36 10.21 -17.13 -0.44
C ASP A 36 8.98 -17.94 -0.02
N VAL A 37 8.62 -17.80 1.27
CA VAL A 37 7.52 -18.57 1.88
C VAL A 37 6.19 -18.24 1.21
N LEU A 38 5.99 -17.00 0.75
CA LEU A 38 4.76 -16.61 0.07
C LEU A 38 4.63 -17.32 -1.27
N GLY A 39 5.72 -17.40 -2.04
CA GLY A 39 5.75 -18.15 -3.30
C GLY A 39 5.44 -19.64 -3.15
N GLU A 40 5.73 -20.24 -1.99
CA GLU A 40 5.43 -21.66 -1.74
C GLU A 40 3.98 -21.91 -1.31
N VAL A 41 3.43 -21.04 -0.44
CA VAL A 41 2.13 -21.32 0.22
C VAL A 41 0.97 -20.49 -0.34
N HIS A 42 1.25 -19.38 -1.02
CA HIS A 42 0.25 -18.51 -1.63
C HIS A 42 0.81 -17.89 -2.93
N PRO A 43 1.10 -18.72 -3.96
CA PRO A 43 1.84 -18.31 -5.16
C PRO A 43 1.16 -17.21 -5.99
N GLU A 44 -0.18 -17.17 -5.98
CA GLU A 44 -0.99 -16.15 -6.66
C GLU A 44 -1.19 -14.89 -5.79
N GLY A 45 -0.67 -14.92 -4.57
CA GLY A 45 -0.75 -13.82 -3.63
C GLY A 45 0.38 -12.82 -3.80
N MET A 46 0.07 -11.56 -3.60
CA MET A 46 1.04 -10.48 -3.50
C MET A 46 1.47 -10.31 -2.05
N ALA A 47 2.74 -9.98 -1.83
CA ALA A 47 3.16 -9.47 -0.54
C ALA A 47 2.63 -8.03 -0.35
N PRO A 48 2.60 -7.52 0.89
CA PRO A 48 2.20 -6.15 1.13
C PRO A 48 3.12 -5.15 0.43
N SER A 49 2.49 -4.11 -0.12
CA SER A 49 3.16 -3.09 -0.90
C SER A 49 3.84 -2.02 -0.04
N CYS A 50 4.98 -1.51 -0.50
CA CYS A 50 5.65 -0.37 0.12
C CYS A 50 4.80 0.92 0.07
N GLY A 51 3.72 0.94 -0.72
CA GLY A 51 2.68 1.96 -0.69
C GLY A 51 2.00 2.09 0.67
N GLY A 52 1.67 0.96 1.29
CA GLY A 52 1.06 0.91 2.63
C GLY A 52 2.06 0.89 3.78
N TRP A 53 3.31 0.47 3.51
CA TRP A 53 4.36 0.24 4.51
C TRP A 53 5.46 1.28 4.39
N ARG A 54 5.09 2.56 4.47
CA ARG A 54 6.03 3.69 4.39
C ARG A 54 6.58 4.07 5.76
N GLY A 55 7.72 4.79 5.73
CA GLY A 55 8.34 5.34 6.92
C GLY A 55 9.19 4.32 7.68
N PRO A 56 9.51 4.60 8.96
CA PRO A 56 10.34 3.72 9.78
C PRO A 56 9.76 2.30 9.88
N GLY A 57 10.64 1.29 9.83
CA GLY A 57 10.25 -0.13 9.88
C GLY A 57 9.47 -0.52 11.14
N GLU A 58 9.64 0.22 12.24
CA GLU A 58 8.85 0.08 13.47
C GLU A 58 7.36 0.41 13.34
N ASN A 59 6.96 1.10 12.27
CA ASN A 59 5.56 1.40 11.95
C ASN A 59 4.98 0.40 10.94
N TRP A 60 5.80 -0.51 10.39
CA TRP A 60 5.32 -1.49 9.43
C TRP A 60 4.45 -2.53 10.15
N PRO A 61 3.49 -3.16 9.45
CA PRO A 61 2.71 -4.26 10.03
C PRO A 61 3.54 -5.44 10.52
N LEU A 62 4.76 -5.63 9.99
CA LEU A 62 5.73 -6.62 10.48
C LEU A 62 6.42 -6.22 11.80
N ALA A 63 6.27 -4.97 12.26
CA ALA A 63 6.85 -4.54 13.51
C ALA A 63 6.20 -5.28 14.68
N VAL A 64 7.03 -5.93 15.50
CA VAL A 64 6.53 -6.80 16.56
C VAL A 64 6.48 -6.07 17.88
N THR A 65 5.33 -6.17 18.54
CA THR A 65 5.11 -5.62 19.89
C THR A 65 5.02 -6.75 20.92
N ALA A 66 4.91 -6.39 22.20
CA ALA A 66 4.65 -7.37 23.26
C ALA A 66 3.26 -8.03 23.15
N VAL A 67 2.31 -7.40 22.45
CA VAL A 67 0.97 -7.95 22.24
C VAL A 67 0.97 -8.76 20.94
N PRO A 68 0.56 -10.04 20.98
CA PRO A 68 0.40 -10.85 19.78
C PRO A 68 -0.56 -10.20 18.79
N ARG A 69 -0.18 -10.14 17.51
CA ARG A 69 -0.97 -9.52 16.45
C ARG A 69 -1.07 -10.45 15.26
N ARG A 70 -2.30 -10.63 14.76
CA ARG A 70 -2.57 -11.29 13.49
C ARG A 70 -2.35 -10.27 12.36
N VAL A 71 -1.49 -10.60 11.41
CA VAL A 71 -1.07 -9.72 10.31
C VAL A 71 -1.33 -10.42 8.99
N LEU A 72 -1.94 -9.70 8.04
CA LEU A 72 -2.07 -10.14 6.64
C LEU A 72 -0.71 -9.95 5.96
N ILE A 73 -0.10 -11.04 5.52
CA ILE A 73 1.23 -11.04 4.90
C ILE A 73 1.18 -11.44 3.43
N SER A 74 0.03 -11.88 2.93
CA SER A 74 -0.21 -11.94 1.49
C SER A 74 -1.70 -11.84 1.16
N GLU A 75 -2.03 -11.04 0.15
CA GLU A 75 -3.39 -10.88 -0.37
C GLU A 75 -3.43 -11.08 -1.89
N PRO A 76 -4.55 -11.57 -2.44
CA PRO A 76 -4.72 -11.76 -3.87
C PRO A 76 -5.02 -10.41 -4.53
N THR A 77 -4.80 -10.32 -5.84
CA THR A 77 -5.11 -9.13 -6.65
C THR A 77 -6.58 -8.72 -6.62
N CYS A 78 -7.48 -9.66 -6.35
CA CYS A 78 -8.91 -9.40 -6.19
C CYS A 78 -9.21 -8.86 -4.77
N THR A 79 -9.66 -9.72 -3.86
CA THR A 79 -9.81 -9.42 -2.43
C THR A 79 -9.67 -10.70 -1.64
N VAL A 80 -9.30 -10.59 -0.35
CA VAL A 80 -9.26 -11.75 0.55
C VAL A 80 -10.60 -12.48 0.65
N GLY A 81 -11.72 -11.76 0.55
CA GLY A 81 -13.06 -12.38 0.58
C GLY A 81 -13.35 -13.26 -0.63
N CYS A 82 -12.62 -13.06 -1.74
CA CYS A 82 -12.81 -13.81 -2.98
C CYS A 82 -11.84 -15.00 -3.10
N CYS A 83 -10.54 -14.78 -2.91
CA CYS A 83 -9.51 -15.80 -3.15
C CYS A 83 -8.74 -16.21 -1.88
N GLY A 84 -9.11 -15.71 -0.71
CA GLY A 84 -8.39 -15.99 0.53
C GLY A 84 -7.14 -15.13 0.67
N GLY A 85 -6.35 -15.38 1.71
CA GLY A 85 -5.12 -14.65 2.01
C GLY A 85 -4.32 -15.38 3.09
N LEU A 86 -3.06 -15.00 3.24
CA LEU A 86 -2.16 -15.58 4.21
C LEU A 86 -1.98 -14.65 5.41
N TYR A 87 -2.24 -15.18 6.59
CA TYR A 87 -2.06 -14.50 7.86
C TYR A 87 -1.05 -15.22 8.73
N VAL A 88 -0.39 -14.45 9.58
CA VAL A 88 0.50 -14.97 10.63
C VAL A 88 0.30 -14.20 11.91
N THR A 89 0.43 -14.88 13.05
CA THR A 89 0.46 -14.23 14.35
C THR A 89 1.90 -13.95 14.73
N MET A 90 2.20 -12.68 15.02
CA MET A 90 3.52 -12.23 15.41
C MET A 90 3.53 -11.79 16.87
N ARG A 91 4.53 -12.22 17.63
CA ARG A 91 4.72 -11.81 19.03
C ARG A 91 6.18 -11.78 19.42
N ARG A 92 6.50 -10.94 20.40
CA ARG A 92 7.84 -10.88 21.00
C ARG A 92 7.88 -11.63 22.32
N GLU A 93 8.86 -12.51 22.47
CA GLU A 93 9.17 -13.18 23.73
C GLU A 93 10.64 -12.98 24.09
N GLY A 94 10.89 -12.03 24.99
CA GLY A 94 12.25 -11.66 25.37
C GLY A 94 13.09 -11.23 24.17
N GLY A 95 14.17 -11.96 23.91
CA GLY A 95 15.07 -11.73 22.78
C GLY A 95 14.63 -12.38 21.46
N ARG A 96 13.38 -12.87 21.36
CA ARG A 96 12.89 -13.56 20.17
C ARG A 96 11.64 -12.92 19.59
N VAL A 97 11.54 -12.96 18.28
CA VAL A 97 10.29 -12.75 17.54
C VAL A 97 9.80 -14.12 17.09
N ILE A 98 8.50 -14.38 17.29
CA ILE A 98 7.88 -15.64 16.94
C ILE A 98 6.78 -15.35 15.93
N TRP A 99 6.83 -16.07 14.81
CA TRP A 99 5.78 -16.13 13.80
C TRP A 99 5.12 -17.50 13.91
N ASP A 100 3.91 -17.52 14.43
CA ASP A 100 3.13 -18.74 14.69
C ASP A 100 1.67 -18.57 14.22
N ALA A 101 0.87 -19.62 14.48
CA ALA A 101 -0.56 -19.65 14.16
C ALA A 101 -0.86 -19.14 12.74
N TRP A 102 -0.08 -19.63 11.78
CA TRP A 102 -0.27 -19.35 10.36
C TRP A 102 -1.66 -19.80 9.94
N GLU A 103 -2.30 -18.97 9.13
CA GLU A 103 -3.63 -19.22 8.61
C GLU A 103 -3.65 -18.86 7.14
N ASN A 104 -3.90 -19.86 6.30
CA ASN A 104 -4.10 -19.68 4.88
C ASN A 104 -5.58 -19.91 4.57
N THR A 105 -6.29 -18.85 4.17
CA THR A 105 -7.73 -18.94 3.88
C THR A 105 -8.01 -19.34 2.42
N SER A 106 -6.99 -19.44 1.57
CA SER A 106 -7.10 -19.97 0.20
C SER A 106 -6.85 -21.48 0.15
N ASP A 107 -5.88 -21.98 0.92
CA ASP A 107 -5.59 -23.41 1.11
C ASP A 107 -5.15 -23.69 2.55
N ILE A 108 -6.09 -24.20 3.35
CA ILE A 108 -5.88 -24.47 4.78
C ILE A 108 -4.77 -25.49 5.08
N ASN A 109 -4.34 -26.29 4.10
CA ASN A 109 -3.30 -27.30 4.28
C ASN A 109 -1.89 -26.77 3.96
N ALA A 110 -1.80 -25.61 3.29
CA ALA A 110 -0.57 -24.98 2.91
C ALA A 110 -0.24 -23.84 3.89
N VAL A 111 0.30 -24.20 5.06
CA VAL A 111 0.78 -23.23 6.06
C VAL A 111 2.21 -23.53 6.49
N PRO A 112 3.05 -22.50 6.71
CA PRO A 112 4.38 -22.69 7.26
C PRO A 112 4.36 -23.23 8.69
N ALA A 113 5.49 -23.79 9.12
CA ALA A 113 5.71 -24.11 10.53
C ALA A 113 5.92 -22.84 11.37
N GLU A 114 5.89 -22.98 12.70
CA GLU A 114 6.31 -21.93 13.62
C GLU A 114 7.78 -21.56 13.36
N VAL A 115 8.06 -20.26 13.29
CA VAL A 115 9.40 -19.73 13.03
C VAL A 115 9.82 -18.79 14.15
N HIS A 116 11.08 -18.90 14.57
CA HIS A 116 11.67 -18.04 15.59
C HIS A 116 12.83 -17.25 15.01
N PHE A 117 12.85 -15.95 15.29
CA PHE A 117 13.92 -15.04 14.91
C PHE A 117 14.59 -14.47 16.15
N ASP A 118 15.88 -14.12 16.03
CA ASP A 118 16.50 -13.20 16.99
C ASP A 118 15.87 -11.81 16.82
N ALA A 119 15.41 -11.21 17.92
CA ALA A 119 14.68 -9.95 17.86
C ALA A 119 15.54 -8.78 17.35
N ALA A 120 16.83 -8.75 17.68
CA ALA A 120 17.72 -7.68 17.25
C ALA A 120 18.02 -7.80 15.73
N GLN A 121 18.22 -9.02 15.23
CA GLN A 121 18.39 -9.26 13.79
C GLN A 121 17.12 -8.90 13.01
N TYR A 122 15.95 -9.28 13.53
CA TYR A 122 14.66 -8.98 12.93
C TYR A 122 14.42 -7.47 12.82
N GLU A 123 14.62 -6.72 13.91
CA GLU A 123 14.46 -5.26 13.92
C GLU A 123 15.47 -4.55 13.02
N ALA A 124 16.72 -5.02 13.00
CA ALA A 124 17.74 -4.49 12.10
C ALA A 124 17.34 -4.70 10.63
N GLU A 125 16.73 -5.84 10.30
CA GLU A 125 16.23 -6.11 8.96
C GLU A 125 15.05 -5.20 8.58
N LEU A 126 14.09 -4.98 9.49
CA LEU A 126 13.01 -4.00 9.25
C LEU A 126 13.58 -2.60 8.97
N ALA A 127 14.56 -2.16 9.76
CA ALA A 127 15.20 -0.86 9.58
C ALA A 127 15.98 -0.78 8.25
N ARG A 128 16.72 -1.84 7.89
CA ARG A 128 17.46 -1.93 6.63
C ARG A 128 16.49 -1.85 5.44
N ALA A 129 15.46 -2.68 5.43
CA ALA A 129 14.46 -2.71 4.36
C ALA A 129 13.75 -1.34 4.26
N ALA A 130 13.35 -0.75 5.38
CA ALA A 130 12.73 0.57 5.39
C ALA A 130 13.63 1.69 4.87
N ALA A 131 14.96 1.54 4.96
CA ALA A 131 15.94 2.48 4.43
C ALA A 131 16.40 2.15 3.00
N ASP A 132 16.07 0.97 2.48
CA ASP A 132 16.51 0.50 1.17
C ASP A 132 15.81 1.29 0.07
N ARG A 133 16.62 1.89 -0.81
CA ARG A 133 16.17 2.66 -1.98
C ARG A 133 16.78 2.10 -3.26
N GLY A 134 17.51 0.98 -3.19
CA GLY A 134 18.18 0.39 -4.35
C GLY A 134 17.21 -0.24 -5.36
N TRP A 135 15.98 -0.50 -4.93
CA TRP A 135 14.89 -1.01 -5.77
C TRP A 135 14.14 0.10 -6.53
N GLU A 136 14.25 1.36 -6.11
CA GLU A 136 13.46 2.45 -6.70
C GLU A 136 13.93 2.75 -8.13
N GLU A 137 12.98 2.67 -9.06
CA GLU A 137 13.13 3.26 -10.39
C GLU A 137 12.87 4.77 -10.32
N PRO A 138 13.23 5.55 -11.37
CA PRO A 138 12.99 6.99 -11.39
C PRO A 138 11.55 7.39 -11.03
N VAL A 139 10.54 6.64 -11.53
CA VAL A 139 9.12 6.89 -11.27
C VAL A 139 8.76 6.71 -9.78
N ASP A 140 9.32 5.71 -9.11
CA ASP A 140 9.12 5.46 -7.67
C ASP A 140 9.72 6.57 -6.83
N THR A 141 10.95 6.98 -7.18
CA THR A 141 11.62 8.09 -6.51
C THR A 141 10.82 9.39 -6.67
N VAL A 142 10.24 9.67 -7.86
CA VAL A 142 9.39 10.85 -8.03
C VAL A 142 8.14 10.75 -7.17
N ALA A 143 7.43 9.61 -7.20
CA ALA A 143 6.21 9.41 -6.42
C ALA A 143 6.45 9.60 -4.92
N ARG A 144 7.49 8.96 -4.36
CA ARG A 144 7.85 9.09 -2.94
C ARG A 144 8.23 10.53 -2.56
N LEU A 145 9.07 11.19 -3.37
CA LEU A 145 9.48 12.56 -3.09
C LEU A 145 8.32 13.54 -3.23
N LEU A 146 7.43 13.33 -4.19
CA LEU A 146 6.24 14.15 -4.37
C LEU A 146 5.31 14.02 -3.16
N GLU A 147 5.03 12.79 -2.73
CA GLU A 147 4.22 12.54 -1.53
C GLU A 147 4.79 13.24 -0.30
N GLN A 148 6.10 13.09 -0.04
CA GLN A 148 6.76 13.75 1.09
C GLN A 148 6.58 15.27 1.04
N ILE A 149 6.79 15.89 -0.13
CA ILE A 149 6.62 17.34 -0.29
C ILE A 149 5.17 17.76 -0.04
N LEU A 150 4.19 16.99 -0.56
CA LEU A 150 2.77 17.30 -0.41
C LEU A 150 2.33 17.19 1.06
N VAL A 151 2.72 16.12 1.76
CA VAL A 151 2.45 15.92 3.18
C VAL A 151 3.10 17.01 4.02
N ASP A 152 4.39 17.27 3.85
CA ASP A 152 5.12 18.29 4.62
C ASP A 152 4.57 19.70 4.38
N SER A 153 4.01 19.94 3.19
CA SER A 153 3.42 21.23 2.88
C SER A 153 2.12 21.51 3.64
N GLY A 154 1.38 20.49 4.10
CA GLY A 154 0.03 20.63 4.66
C GLY A 154 -0.97 21.27 3.69
N GLY A 155 -0.71 21.17 2.38
CA GLY A 155 -1.46 21.89 1.35
C GLY A 155 -2.90 21.42 1.20
N PHE A 156 -3.12 20.11 1.22
CA PHE A 156 -4.46 19.55 1.07
C PHE A 156 -5.36 19.91 2.26
N GLU A 157 -4.83 19.84 3.47
CA GLU A 157 -5.54 20.15 4.70
C GLU A 157 -6.00 21.61 4.73
N ARG A 158 -5.15 22.53 4.26
CA ARG A 158 -5.50 23.96 4.12
C ARG A 158 -6.73 24.18 3.24
N TRP A 159 -6.94 23.32 2.23
CA TRP A 159 -8.08 23.39 1.31
C TRP A 159 -9.26 22.49 1.74
N GLY A 160 -9.21 21.90 2.93
CA GLY A 160 -10.25 20.97 3.41
C GLY A 160 -10.26 19.64 2.66
N CYS A 161 -9.10 19.23 2.14
CA CYS A 161 -8.88 17.97 1.43
C CYS A 161 -7.97 17.04 2.24
N VAL A 162 -8.02 15.75 1.94
CA VAL A 162 -7.18 14.71 2.52
C VAL A 162 -6.46 14.00 1.37
N LEU A 163 -5.13 14.04 1.37
CA LEU A 163 -4.30 13.26 0.45
C LEU A 163 -4.52 11.77 0.75
N THR A 164 -4.95 11.00 -0.25
CA THR A 164 -5.27 9.57 -0.09
C THR A 164 -4.23 8.67 -0.72
N GLY A 165 -3.43 9.16 -1.66
CA GLY A 165 -2.33 8.39 -2.21
C GLY A 165 -1.50 9.15 -3.22
N VAL A 166 -0.24 8.76 -3.33
CA VAL A 166 0.63 9.07 -4.46
C VAL A 166 1.19 7.75 -4.95
N ARG A 167 0.99 7.44 -6.23
CA ARG A 167 1.36 6.17 -6.84
C ARG A 167 2.15 6.39 -8.12
N PRO A 168 3.23 5.64 -8.36
CA PRO A 168 3.83 5.60 -9.69
C PRO A 168 2.80 5.02 -10.66
N ARG A 169 2.85 5.47 -11.91
CA ARG A 169 2.08 4.93 -13.01
C ARG A 169 3.06 4.47 -14.07
N ARG A 170 3.08 3.16 -14.30
CA ARG A 170 3.96 2.50 -15.27
C ARG A 170 3.22 2.31 -16.58
N GLU A 171 3.97 2.18 -17.66
CA GLU A 171 3.40 1.80 -18.94
C GLU A 171 2.87 0.36 -18.86
N GLU A 172 1.66 0.13 -19.36
CA GLU A 172 1.04 -1.18 -19.32
C GLU A 172 1.67 -2.11 -20.38
N PRO A 173 2.17 -3.30 -20.00
CA PRO A 173 2.49 -4.32 -20.97
C PRO A 173 1.26 -4.65 -21.80
N ASP A 174 1.41 -4.65 -23.13
CA ASP A 174 0.40 -5.06 -24.10
C ASP A 174 -0.80 -4.09 -24.30
N GLU A 175 -0.83 -2.93 -23.64
CA GLU A 175 -1.82 -1.89 -23.95
C GLU A 175 -1.43 -1.17 -25.26
N PRO A 176 -2.38 -0.95 -26.20
CA PRO A 176 -2.10 -0.21 -27.41
C PRO A 176 -1.56 1.20 -27.09
N GLU A 177 -0.53 1.65 -27.81
CA GLU A 177 0.10 2.96 -27.60
C GLU A 177 -0.91 4.12 -27.65
N GLU A 178 -2.01 3.96 -28.40
CA GLU A 178 -3.09 4.96 -28.47
C GLU A 178 -3.97 5.05 -27.21
N LEU A 179 -3.96 4.02 -26.37
CA LEU A 179 -4.70 3.94 -25.11
C LEU A 179 -3.79 4.06 -23.88
N ALA A 180 -2.51 3.75 -24.04
CA ALA A 180 -1.53 3.77 -22.98
C ALA A 180 -1.36 5.19 -22.41
N LEU A 181 -1.50 5.31 -21.09
CA LEU A 181 -1.12 6.53 -20.39
C LEU A 181 0.42 6.57 -20.26
N PRO A 182 1.04 7.74 -20.48
CA PRO A 182 2.48 7.87 -20.31
C PRO A 182 2.89 7.62 -18.86
N GLU A 183 4.12 7.10 -18.69
CA GLU A 183 4.75 6.91 -17.39
C GLU A 183 4.66 8.20 -16.57
N GLY A 184 4.21 8.06 -15.32
CA GLY A 184 3.70 9.18 -14.56
C GLY A 184 3.61 8.91 -13.07
N VAL A 185 3.04 9.88 -12.37
CA VAL A 185 2.64 9.74 -10.98
C VAL A 185 1.19 10.17 -10.85
N ASP A 186 0.39 9.31 -10.25
CA ASP A 186 -0.99 9.62 -9.90
C ASP A 186 -1.06 10.14 -8.47
N VAL A 187 -1.72 11.28 -8.28
CA VAL A 187 -1.98 11.88 -6.95
C VAL A 187 -3.47 11.87 -6.70
N GLU A 188 -3.89 11.11 -5.69
CA GLU A 188 -5.29 10.95 -5.31
C GLU A 188 -5.57 11.68 -3.99
N PHE A 189 -6.71 12.35 -3.94
CA PHE A 189 -7.17 12.99 -2.71
C PHE A 189 -8.69 13.04 -2.66
N SER A 190 -9.22 13.23 -1.46
CA SER A 190 -10.65 13.43 -1.24
C SER A 190 -10.93 14.81 -0.65
N ALA A 191 -12.06 15.40 -1.00
CA ALA A 191 -12.55 16.59 -0.32
C ALA A 191 -13.48 16.17 0.82
N SER A 192 -13.26 16.73 2.01
CA SER A 192 -14.16 16.47 3.14
C SER A 192 -15.55 17.00 2.78
N PRO A 193 -16.60 16.14 2.78
CA PRO A 193 -17.91 16.60 2.38
C PRO A 193 -18.49 17.56 3.41
N ALA A 194 -19.22 18.58 2.95
CA ALA A 194 -20.15 19.29 3.81
C ALA A 194 -21.24 18.31 4.30
N PRO A 195 -21.82 18.50 5.50
CA PRO A 195 -22.86 17.62 6.02
C PRO A 195 -23.99 17.40 5.00
N GLY A 196 -24.21 16.13 4.61
CA GLY A 196 -25.21 15.75 3.60
C GLY A 196 -24.74 15.72 2.15
N THR A 197 -23.45 15.92 1.88
CA THR A 197 -22.85 15.79 0.54
C THR A 197 -22.05 14.49 0.44
N PRO A 198 -22.04 13.81 -0.72
CA PRO A 198 -21.14 12.67 -0.94
C PRO A 198 -19.67 13.13 -0.89
N ALA A 199 -18.80 12.30 -0.31
CA ALA A 199 -17.37 12.46 -0.48
C ALA A 199 -17.02 12.41 -1.99
N CYS A 200 -16.14 13.31 -2.43
CA CYS A 200 -15.67 13.34 -3.80
C CYS A 200 -14.18 13.01 -3.82
N SER A 201 -13.78 12.03 -4.63
CA SER A 201 -12.40 11.73 -4.98
C SER A 201 -11.95 12.53 -6.18
N TYR A 202 -10.69 12.92 -6.17
CA TYR A 202 -10.01 13.65 -7.23
C TYR A 202 -8.66 12.98 -7.52
N ARG A 203 -8.21 13.11 -8.77
CA ARG A 203 -6.93 12.57 -9.23
C ARG A 203 -6.19 13.60 -10.08
N TYR A 204 -4.89 13.69 -9.88
CA TYR A 204 -3.96 14.21 -10.87
C TYR A 204 -3.27 13.06 -11.57
N GLU A 205 -3.17 13.16 -12.89
CA GLU A 205 -2.38 12.28 -13.73
C GLU A 205 -1.18 13.07 -14.25
N LEU A 206 0.01 12.78 -13.72
CA LEU A 206 1.19 13.63 -13.91
C LEU A 206 2.25 12.89 -14.71
N PRO A 207 2.32 13.09 -16.04
CA PRO A 207 3.36 12.47 -16.85
C PRO A 207 4.74 12.95 -16.42
N LEU A 208 5.70 12.01 -16.41
CA LEU A 208 7.10 12.32 -16.18
C LEU A 208 7.78 12.73 -17.48
N VAL A 209 8.85 13.50 -17.33
CA VAL A 209 9.73 13.87 -18.43
C VAL A 209 10.95 12.96 -18.36
N PRO A 210 11.27 12.19 -19.43
CA PRO A 210 12.47 11.37 -19.49
C PRO A 210 13.74 12.18 -19.20
N ASP A 211 14.77 11.51 -18.67
CA ASP A 211 16.12 12.06 -18.40
C ASP A 211 16.20 13.25 -17.43
N ARG A 212 15.08 13.67 -16.83
CA ARG A 212 15.06 14.72 -15.81
C ARG A 212 15.25 14.12 -14.42
N SER A 213 16.04 14.79 -13.59
CA SER A 213 16.29 14.31 -12.22
C SER A 213 14.99 14.10 -11.43
N PRO A 214 14.77 12.93 -10.79
CA PRO A 214 13.54 12.65 -10.06
C PRO A 214 13.19 13.72 -9.02
N ARG A 215 14.21 14.25 -8.32
CA ARG A 215 14.03 15.29 -7.31
C ARG A 215 13.51 16.61 -7.88
N GLU A 216 13.98 17.00 -9.06
CA GLU A 216 13.51 18.21 -9.73
C GLU A 216 12.09 18.03 -10.25
N GLN A 217 11.77 16.85 -10.81
CA GLN A 217 10.42 16.51 -11.25
C GLN A 217 9.43 16.61 -10.09
N ALA A 218 9.71 15.94 -8.96
CA ALA A 218 8.85 15.97 -7.78
C ALA A 218 8.58 17.41 -7.29
N ARG A 219 9.61 18.25 -7.22
CA ARG A 219 9.45 19.67 -6.81
C ARG A 219 8.58 20.47 -7.77
N ARG A 220 8.76 20.29 -9.07
CA ARG A 220 7.97 20.98 -10.10
C ARG A 220 6.51 20.55 -10.05
N LEU A 221 6.26 19.25 -9.91
CA LEU A 221 4.92 18.70 -9.79
C LEU A 221 4.23 19.20 -8.52
N ALA A 222 4.92 19.19 -7.37
CA ALA A 222 4.40 19.73 -6.12
C ALA A 222 4.06 21.22 -6.23
N ALA A 223 4.96 22.03 -6.82
CA ALA A 223 4.70 23.46 -7.02
C ALA A 223 3.47 23.72 -7.89
N ARG A 224 3.21 22.88 -8.91
CA ARG A 224 2.00 22.95 -9.73
C ARG A 224 0.74 22.61 -8.91
N ILE A 225 0.76 21.53 -8.13
CA ILE A 225 -0.40 21.08 -7.34
C ILE A 225 -0.74 22.09 -6.23
N LEU A 226 0.27 22.66 -5.59
CA LEU A 226 0.11 23.55 -4.43
C LEU A 226 -0.18 25.01 -4.80
N ALA A 227 -0.24 25.35 -6.09
CA ALA A 227 -0.42 26.71 -6.56
C ALA A 227 -1.82 27.29 -6.31
N ASP A 228 -2.86 26.46 -6.27
CA ASP A 228 -4.25 26.84 -5.99
C ASP A 228 -4.98 25.67 -5.32
N ASP A 229 -6.27 25.84 -5.03
CA ASP A 229 -7.17 24.78 -4.60
C ASP A 229 -7.11 23.58 -5.57
N PRO A 230 -6.67 22.39 -5.11
CA PRO A 230 -6.43 21.26 -5.99
C PRO A 230 -7.70 20.76 -6.67
N ARG A 231 -8.89 21.08 -6.14
CA ARG A 231 -10.18 20.70 -6.75
C ARG A 231 -10.49 21.43 -8.05
N ARG A 232 -9.77 22.53 -8.34
CA ARG A 232 -9.96 23.34 -9.56
C ARG A 232 -9.22 22.78 -10.77
N SER A 233 -8.14 22.05 -10.53
CA SER A 233 -7.24 21.55 -11.57
C SER A 233 -7.12 20.04 -11.61
N ALA A 234 -7.53 19.33 -10.57
CA ALA A 234 -7.63 17.88 -10.58
C ALA A 234 -8.90 17.41 -11.29
N GLU A 235 -8.80 16.24 -11.92
CA GLU A 235 -9.96 15.56 -12.47
C GLU A 235 -10.75 14.91 -11.33
N ARG A 236 -12.07 14.89 -11.44
CA ARG A 236 -12.93 14.20 -10.47
C ARG A 236 -13.02 12.74 -10.87
N GLY A 237 -12.55 11.85 -10.00
CA GLY A 237 -12.61 10.41 -10.24
C GLY A 237 -13.92 9.80 -9.78
N ASP A 238 -14.39 8.77 -10.50
CA ASP A 238 -15.40 7.86 -9.98
C ASP A 238 -14.77 7.01 -8.87
N GLN A 239 -15.38 7.00 -7.69
CA GLN A 239 -14.91 6.22 -6.54
C GLN A 239 -15.21 4.73 -6.75
N ARG A 240 -14.50 4.08 -7.67
CA ARG A 240 -14.49 2.62 -7.79
C ARG A 240 -13.54 2.08 -6.72
N VAL A 241 -14.08 1.82 -5.53
CA VAL A 241 -13.47 0.81 -4.66
C VAL A 241 -13.63 -0.49 -5.42
N ALA A 242 -12.52 -1.11 -5.82
CA ALA A 242 -12.52 -2.38 -6.51
C ALA A 242 -13.06 -3.48 -5.58
N SER A 243 -14.39 -3.58 -5.51
CA SER A 243 -15.18 -4.75 -5.14
C SER A 243 -16.69 -4.45 -5.21
N ASP A 244 -17.19 -3.79 -6.27
CA ASP A 244 -18.60 -3.88 -6.67
C ASP A 244 -18.84 -3.30 -8.09
N PRO A 245 -19.35 -4.06 -9.07
CA PRO A 245 -19.76 -3.52 -10.36
C PRO A 245 -21.19 -2.96 -10.25
N SER A 246 -21.34 -1.75 -9.72
CA SER A 246 -22.59 -0.99 -9.89
C SER A 246 -22.30 0.51 -10.07
N PRO A 247 -22.86 1.16 -11.10
CA PRO A 247 -22.50 2.52 -11.44
C PRO A 247 -23.34 3.53 -10.64
N ARG A 248 -22.69 4.65 -10.32
CA ARG A 248 -23.22 5.96 -9.89
C ARG A 248 -23.17 6.22 -8.38
N CYS A 249 -22.41 7.25 -8.01
CA CYS A 249 -22.75 8.12 -6.89
C CYS A 249 -24.17 8.66 -7.10
N VAL A 250 -25.19 7.95 -6.62
CA VAL A 250 -26.56 8.46 -6.59
C VAL A 250 -26.78 9.13 -5.23
N PRO A 251 -27.25 10.38 -5.17
CA PRO A 251 -27.69 10.98 -3.91
C PRO A 251 -28.91 10.21 -3.40
N VAL A 252 -28.86 9.72 -2.17
CA VAL A 252 -30.07 9.26 -1.48
C VAL A 252 -30.91 10.51 -1.19
N PRO A 253 -32.14 10.65 -1.75
CA PRO A 253 -32.99 11.76 -1.38
C PRO A 253 -33.33 11.62 0.11
N ARG A 254 -33.08 12.68 0.88
CA ARG A 254 -33.67 12.82 2.22
C ARG A 254 -35.18 12.86 2.03
N THR A 255 -35.88 11.75 2.28
CA THR A 255 -37.30 11.84 2.58
C THR A 255 -37.44 12.51 3.94
N GLY A 256 -37.93 13.75 3.89
CA GLY A 256 -38.19 14.60 5.03
C GLY A 256 -39.20 14.00 6.00
N GLY A 257 -39.18 14.55 7.21
CA GLY A 257 -39.99 14.11 8.32
C GLY A 257 -41.50 14.16 8.09
N GLY A 258 -42.18 13.26 8.78
CA GLY A 258 -43.58 13.36 9.14
C GLY A 258 -43.72 12.93 10.60
N ARG A 259 -44.04 13.90 11.47
CA ARG A 259 -44.53 13.64 12.84
C ARG A 259 -45.98 13.12 12.81
N LEU A 260 -46.38 12.60 13.98
CA LEU A 260 -47.73 12.33 14.54
C LEU A 260 -48.19 10.87 14.35
N ALA A 261 -48.15 10.01 15.39
CA ALA A 261 -48.99 9.93 16.61
C ALA A 261 -50.40 9.39 16.31
N PRO A 262 -51.10 8.69 17.24
CA PRO A 262 -50.85 8.56 18.67
C PRO A 262 -50.28 7.22 19.15
#